data_AF-A0A2R6NZ32-F1
#
_entry.id   AF-A0A2R6NZ32-F1
#
_cell.length_a   1.000
_cell.length_b   1.000
_cell.length_c   1.000
_cell.angle_alpha   90.00
_cell.angle_beta   90.00
_cell.angle_gamma   90.00
#
_symmetry.space_group_name_H-M   'P 1'
#
loop_
_entity.id
_entity.type
_entity.pdbx_description
1 polymer ?
#
loop_
_entity_poly.entity_id
_entity_poly.type
_entity_poly.pdbx_seq_one_letter_code
_entity_poly.pdbx_strand_id
1 'polypeptide(L)' 'MPLDPRVEFHRVNVRAEVDGLKAYSTGGQRSSRVASLTGANGLVILPPLTENGPDKLQMAETAEAILIGELQVVY' A
#
# COMPACT_ATOMS: atom_id res chain seq x y z
N MET A 1 -1.92 -5.98 4.99
CA MET A 1 -1.84 -6.34 3.55
C MET A 1 -1.09 -7.66 3.46
N PRO A 2 -1.64 -8.71 2.82
CA PRO A 2 -0.98 -10.02 2.74
C PRO A 2 0.34 -9.91 1.97
N LEU A 3 1.34 -10.71 2.34
CA LEU A 3 2.63 -10.76 1.63
C LEU A 3 2.60 -11.83 0.52
N ASP A 4 3.25 -11.52 -0.60
CA ASP A 4 3.55 -12.45 -1.71
C ASP A 4 5.00 -12.95 -1.55
N PRO A 5 5.36 -14.14 -2.07
CA PRO A 5 6.76 -14.59 -2.12
C PRO A 5 7.71 -13.62 -2.84
N ARG A 6 7.18 -12.71 -3.67
CA ARG A 6 7.92 -11.64 -4.32
C ARG A 6 7.65 -10.31 -3.62
N VAL A 7 8.55 -9.35 -3.80
CA VAL A 7 8.28 -7.95 -3.47
C VAL A 7 7.01 -7.50 -4.19
N GLU A 8 6.06 -6.96 -3.44
CA GLU A 8 4.81 -6.40 -3.98
C GLU A 8 4.82 -4.87 -3.87
N PHE A 9 4.38 -4.21 -4.95
CA PHE A 9 4.07 -2.79 -4.97
C PHE A 9 2.57 -2.62 -4.81
N HIS A 10 2.11 -2.57 -3.56
CA HIS A 10 0.70 -2.54 -3.21
C HIS A 10 0.14 -1.14 -3.49
N ARG A 11 -0.84 -1.05 -4.38
CA ARG A 11 -1.47 0.22 -4.78
C ARG A 11 -2.33 0.75 -3.64
N VAL A 12 -2.09 2.01 -3.28
CA VAL A 12 -2.77 2.68 -2.18
C VAL A 12 -3.21 4.08 -2.54
N ASN A 13 -4.24 4.54 -1.84
CA ASN A 13 -4.56 5.94 -1.67
C ASN A 13 -3.92 6.43 -0.36
N VAL A 14 -2.92 7.28 -0.47
CA VAL A 14 -2.21 7.96 0.61
C VAL A 14 -2.91 9.27 0.91
N ARG A 15 -3.22 9.48 2.18
CA ARG A 15 -3.87 10.69 2.70
C ARG A 15 -2.99 11.35 3.75
N ALA A 16 -2.91 12.67 3.71
CA ALA A 16 -2.38 13.46 4.80
C ALA A 16 -3.51 13.70 5.81
N GLU A 17 -3.33 13.14 7.02
CA GLU A 17 -4.22 13.27 8.16
C GLU A 17 -3.49 13.97 9.31
N VAL A 18 -4.21 14.28 10.39
CA VAL A 18 -3.70 15.02 11.57
C VAL A 18 -2.46 14.36 12.19
N ASP A 19 -2.38 13.03 12.14
CA ASP A 19 -1.30 12.22 12.72
C ASP A 19 -0.25 11.78 11.68
N GLY A 20 -0.32 12.27 10.44
CA GLY A 20 0.66 12.03 9.39
C GLY A 20 0.08 11.40 8.14
N LEU A 21 0.93 10.71 7.37
CA LEU A 21 0.53 10.06 6.14
C LEU A 21 -0.03 8.65 6.43
N LYS A 22 -1.25 8.38 5.96
CA LYS A 22 -1.86 7.05 6.03
C LYS A 22 -2.12 6.48 4.66
N ALA A 23 -1.84 5.19 4.49
CA ALA A 23 -2.03 4.46 3.26
C ALA A 23 -3.25 3.53 3.33
N TYR A 24 -4.16 3.70 2.37
CA TYR A 24 -5.39 2.91 2.25
C TYR A 24 -5.32 2.03 1.00
N SER A 25 -5.47 0.71 1.17
CA SER A 25 -5.49 -0.24 0.04
C SER A 25 -6.57 0.12 -0.97
N THR A 26 -6.25 0.07 -2.28
CA THR A 26 -7.26 0.16 -3.35
C THR A 26 -8.07 -1.14 -3.56
N GLY A 27 -7.88 -2.12 -2.67
CA GLY A 27 -8.55 -3.41 -2.71
C GLY A 27 -7.72 -4.46 -3.45
N GLY A 28 -8.37 -5.26 -4.30
CA GLY A 28 -7.74 -6.39 -4.98
C GLY A 28 -6.61 -5.96 -5.93
N GLN A 29 -5.44 -6.59 -5.77
CA GLN A 29 -4.17 -6.20 -6.39
C GLN A 29 -3.80 -7.00 -7.66
N ARG A 30 -4.75 -7.76 -8.23
CA ARG A 30 -4.50 -8.54 -9.46
C ARG A 30 -4.04 -7.62 -10.60
N SER A 31 -2.97 -7.98 -11.29
CA SER A 31 -2.37 -7.14 -12.35
C SER A 31 -3.31 -6.81 -13.51
N SER A 32 -4.22 -7.73 -13.87
CA SER A 32 -5.22 -7.51 -14.91
C SER A 32 -6.35 -6.55 -14.50
N ARG A 33 -6.45 -6.19 -13.22
CA ARG A 33 -7.45 -5.25 -12.72
C ARG A 33 -6.88 -3.84 -12.75
N VAL A 34 -6.94 -3.19 -13.92
CA VAL A 34 -6.52 -1.78 -14.10
C VAL A 34 -7.23 -0.84 -13.12
N ALA A 35 -8.47 -1.14 -12.74
CA ALA A 35 -9.22 -0.38 -11.74
C ALA A 35 -8.52 -0.26 -10.37
N SER A 36 -7.52 -1.11 -10.06
CA SER A 36 -6.69 -0.97 -8.85
C SER A 36 -5.77 0.26 -8.87
N LEU A 37 -5.50 0.83 -10.05
CA LEU A 37 -4.75 2.08 -10.23
C LEU A 37 -5.66 3.32 -10.11
N THR A 38 -6.96 3.18 -10.33
CA THR A 38 -7.91 4.29 -10.19
C THR A 38 -7.91 4.77 -8.73
N GLY A 39 -7.47 6.01 -8.51
CA GLY A 39 -7.39 6.61 -7.17
C GLY A 39 -6.15 6.22 -6.35
N ALA A 40 -5.25 5.40 -6.91
CA ALA A 40 -3.95 5.16 -6.33
C ALA A 40 -3.04 6.38 -6.56
N ASN A 41 -2.43 6.90 -5.50
CA ASN A 41 -1.42 7.95 -5.55
C ASN A 41 -0.10 7.50 -4.89
N GLY A 42 -0.03 6.25 -4.42
CA GLY A 42 1.18 5.67 -3.87
C GLY A 42 1.25 4.15 -4.04
N LEU A 43 2.46 3.64 -3.84
CA LEU A 43 2.81 2.22 -3.85
C LEU A 43 3.50 1.90 -2.53
N VAL A 44 2.84 1.13 -1.66
CA VAL A 44 3.49 0.58 -0.45
C VAL A 44 4.35 -0.61 -0.87
N ILE A 45 5.61 -0.61 -0.42
CA ILE A 45 6.56 -1.70 -0.71
C ILE A 45 6.36 -2.78 0.36
N LEU A 46 5.80 -3.91 -0.04
CA LEU A 46 5.66 -5.07 0.84
C LEU A 46 6.89 -5.98 0.68
N PRO A 47 7.56 -6.36 1.78
CA PRO A 47 8.67 -7.30 1.71
C PRO A 47 8.17 -8.67 1.25
N PRO A 48 9.05 -9.50 0.66
CA PRO A 48 8.69 -10.86 0.28
C PRO A 48 8.36 -11.70 1.53
N LEU A 49 7.38 -12.59 1.39
CA LEU A 49 7.08 -13.61 2.39
C LEU A 49 8.29 -14.54 2.59
N THR A 50 8.73 -14.72 3.83
CA THR A 50 9.82 -15.64 4.20
C THR A 50 9.30 -16.79 5.06
N GLU A 51 10.00 -17.93 5.03
CA GLU A 51 9.74 -19.02 5.97
C GLU A 51 9.96 -18.52 7.41
N ASN A 52 8.93 -18.59 8.25
CA ASN A 52 8.88 -18.03 9.62
C ASN A 52 8.82 -16.48 9.73
N GLY A 53 8.55 -15.77 8.63
CA GLY A 53 8.28 -14.33 8.65
C GLY A 53 6.79 -13.98 8.87
N PRO A 54 6.45 -12.69 9.03
CA PRO A 54 5.05 -12.26 9.02
C PRO A 54 4.39 -12.60 7.68
N ASP A 55 3.10 -12.95 7.72
CA ASP A 55 2.31 -13.26 6.51
C ASP A 55 1.56 -12.03 5.96
N LYS A 56 1.54 -10.94 6.73
CA LYS A 56 0.90 -9.69 6.37
C LYS A 56 1.52 -8.51 7.11
N LEU A 57 1.55 -7.36 6.44
CA LEU A 57 1.73 -6.06 7.09
C LEU A 57 0.47 -5.71 7.90
N GLN A 58 0.61 -5.38 9.19
CA GLN A 58 -0.52 -5.11 10.07
C GLN A 58 -1.07 -3.69 9.88
N MET A 59 -2.29 -3.45 10.37
CA MET A 59 -2.84 -2.09 10.41
C MET A 59 -1.99 -1.21 11.34
N ALA A 60 -1.78 0.05 10.96
CA ALA A 60 -0.98 1.05 11.68
C ALA A 60 0.54 0.75 11.75
N GLU A 61 1.02 -0.30 11.08
CA GLU A 61 2.44 -0.52 10.89
C GLU A 61 3.01 0.47 9.85
N THR A 62 4.25 0.92 10.07
CA THR A 62 4.94 1.82 9.13
C THR A 62 5.58 1.01 8.01
N ALA A 63 5.50 1.49 6.77
CA ALA A 63 6.14 0.88 5.62
C ALA A 63 6.68 1.94 4.66
N GLU A 64 7.68 1.57 3.88
CA GLU A 64 8.18 2.42 2.80
C GLU A 64 7.14 2.53 1.68
N ALA A 65 7.00 3.74 1.13
CA ALA A 65 6.07 4.00 0.04
C ALA A 65 6.65 4.95 -1.00
N ILE A 66 6.33 4.70 -2.26
CA ILE A 66 6.64 5.57 -3.39
C ILE A 66 5.38 6.36 -3.73
N LEU A 67 5.45 7.69 -3.73
CA LEU A 67 4.38 8.53 -4.24
C LEU A 67 4.44 8.58 -5.76
N ILE A 68 3.29 8.37 -6.40
CA ILE A 68 3.13 8.37 -7.87
C ILE A 68 2.07 9.38 -8.33
N GLY A 69 1.49 10.14 -7.39
CA GLY A 69 0.49 11.17 -7.64
C GLY A 69 0.39 12.14 -6.47
N GLU A 70 -0.60 13.03 -6.53
CA GLU A 70 -0.82 14.06 -5.51
C GLU A 70 -1.32 13.48 -4.19
N LEU A 71 -0.89 14.09 -3.07
CA LEU A 71 -1.42 13.76 -1.76
C LEU A 71 -2.82 14.34 -1.58
N GLN A 72 -3.73 13.52 -1.05
CA GLN A 72 -5.04 14.00 -0.62
C GLN A 72 -4.92 14.52 0.80
N VAL A 73 -5.23 15.80 1.02
CA VAL A 73 -5.30 16.38 2.36
C VAL A 73 -6.72 16.20 2.88
N VAL A 74 -6.86 15.50 4.01
CA VAL A 74 -8.15 15.30 4.68
C VAL A 74 -8.06 15.99 6.04
N TYR A 75 -8.83 17.06 6.20
CA TYR A 75 -8.95 17.84 7.43
C TYR A 75 -9.97 17.22 8.38
#